data_AF-A0A920FNK2-F1
#
_entry.id   AF-A0A920FNK2-F1
#
_cell.length_a   1.000
_cell.length_b   1.000
_cell.length_c   1.000
_cell.angle_alpha   90.00
_cell.angle_beta   90.00
_cell.angle_gamma   90.00
#
_symmetry.space_group_name_H-M   'P 1'
#
loop_
_entity.id
_entity.type
_entity.pdbx_description
1 polymer ?
#
loop_
_entity_poly.entity_id
_entity_poly.type
_entity_poly.pdbx_seq_one_letter_code
_entity_poly.pdbx_strand_id
1 'polypeptide(L)'
;MFGRTEGILPAPEANHAVKGAIEEALRCKREGKSETILFNLCGHGHFDMQAYTDYFAGNLEDRNYDEQELAMALAGLPSVAA
;
A
#
# COMPACT_ATOMS: atom_id res chain seq x y z
N MET A 1 10.76 9.04 0.37
CA MET A 1 11.33 9.10 1.73
C MET A 1 12.03 7.80 2.06
N PHE A 2 11.30 6.68 2.24
CA PHE A 2 11.86 5.38 2.66
C PHE A 2 13.05 4.87 1.80
N GLY A 3 12.90 4.79 0.48
CA GLY A 3 14.01 4.35 -0.38
C GLY A 3 15.24 5.27 -0.37
N ARG A 4 15.07 6.54 0.02
CA ARG A 4 16.20 7.48 0.20
C ARG A 4 16.84 7.36 1.59
N THR A 5 16.08 6.97 2.62
CA THR A 5 16.57 6.88 4.00
C THR A 5 17.15 5.50 4.32
N GLU A 6 16.46 4.43 3.90
CA GLU A 6 16.82 3.04 4.24
C GLU A 6 17.60 2.34 3.12
N GLY A 7 17.68 2.94 1.92
CA GLY A 7 18.29 2.30 0.74
C GLY A 7 17.51 1.10 0.19
N ILE A 8 16.31 0.83 0.71
CA ILE A 8 15.42 -0.25 0.26
C ILE A 8 14.29 0.37 -0.54
N LEU A 9 14.13 -0.05 -1.80
CA LEU A 9 12.98 0.33 -2.63
C LEU A 9 11.83 -0.66 -2.41
N PRO A 10 10.75 -0.31 -1.69
CA PRO A 10 9.62 -1.20 -1.49
C PRO A 10 8.85 -1.39 -2.80
N ALA A 11 8.08 -2.47 -2.92
CA ALA A 11 7.03 -2.55 -3.94
C ALA A 11 5.96 -1.45 -3.69
N PRO A 12 5.24 -0.97 -4.71
CA PRO A 12 4.19 0.02 -4.55
C PRO A 12 3.16 -0.34 -3.45
N GLU A 13 2.79 -1.61 -3.35
CA GLU A 13 1.87 -2.14 -2.34
C GLU A 13 2.48 -2.06 -0.94
N ALA A 14 3.77 -2.41 -0.80
CA ALA A 14 4.50 -2.34 0.47
C ALA A 14 4.61 -0.92 1.05
N ASN A 15 4.50 0.13 0.23
CA ASN A 15 4.48 1.52 0.73
C ASN A 15 3.29 1.78 1.67
N HIS A 16 2.18 1.05 1.55
CA HIS A 16 1.05 1.19 2.47
C HIS A 16 1.42 0.73 3.89
N ALA A 17 2.18 -0.37 4.01
CA ALA A 17 2.69 -0.84 5.29
C ALA A 17 3.73 0.13 5.88
N VAL A 18 4.61 0.70 5.05
CA VAL A 18 5.56 1.75 5.47
C VAL A 18 4.81 2.98 6.00
N LYS A 19 3.76 3.44 5.31
CA LYS A 19 2.90 4.55 5.78
C LYS A 19 2.28 4.23 7.13
N GLY A 20 1.73 3.02 7.30
CA GLY A 20 1.19 2.58 8.59
C GLY A 20 2.23 2.60 9.71
N ALA A 21 3.45 2.12 9.44
CA ALA A 21 4.55 2.18 10.42
C ALA A 21 4.93 3.61 10.81
N ILE A 22 4.91 4.56 9.86
CA ILE A 22 5.15 5.98 10.13
C ILE A 22 4.02 6.57 10.98
N GLU A 23 2.77 6.24 10.69
CA GLU A 23 1.61 6.70 11.47
C GLU A 23 1.66 6.19 12.91
N GLU A 24 2.03 4.93 13.12
CA GLU A 24 2.22 4.35 14.45
C GLU A 24 3.40 5.00 15.20
N ALA A 25 4.51 5.30 14.51
CA ALA A 25 5.62 6.03 15.11
C ALA A 25 5.21 7.46 15.53
N LEU A 26 4.38 8.14 14.73
CA LEU A 26 3.82 9.45 15.06
C LEU A 26 2.82 9.37 16.23
N ARG A 27 2.03 8.28 16.34
CA ARG A 27 1.19 8.02 17.52
C ARG A 27 2.04 7.85 18.77
N CYS A 28 3.06 6.99 18.73
CA CYS A 28 4.01 6.79 19.84
C CYS A 28 4.63 8.10 20.30
N LYS A 29 5.07 8.95 19.36
CA LYS A 29 5.60 10.29 19.65
C LYS A 29 4.60 11.19 20.37
N ARG A 30 3.32 11.20 19.94
CA ARG A 30 2.25 12.00 20.59
C ARG A 30 1.92 11.49 21.98
N GLU A 31 1.97 10.18 22.18
CA GLU A 31 1.67 9.54 23.47
C GLU A 31 2.87 9.51 24.44
N GLY A 32 4.08 9.85 23.96
CA GLY A 32 5.30 9.74 24.75
C GLY A 32 5.71 8.31 25.07
N LYS A 33 5.26 7.33 24.27
CA LYS A 33 5.54 5.91 24.44
C LYS A 33 6.62 5.44 23.46
N SER A 34 7.46 4.53 23.90
CA SER A 34 8.43 3.84 23.05
C SER A 34 7.94 2.42 22.82
N GLU A 35 7.46 2.13 21.60
CA GLU A 35 6.96 0.80 21.21
C GLU A 35 7.78 0.25 20.05
N THR A 36 7.88 -1.08 19.95
CA THR A 36 8.48 -1.76 18.81
C THR A 36 7.43 -1.94 17.72
N ILE A 37 7.70 -1.43 16.52
CA ILE A 37 6.81 -1.54 15.37
C ILE A 37 7.40 -2.56 14.39
N LEU A 38 6.68 -3.64 14.15
CA LEU A 38 6.97 -4.62 13.11
C LEU A 38 5.96 -4.44 11.97
N PHE A 39 6.44 -4.34 10.73
CA PHE A 39 5.59 -4.30 9.55
C PHE A 39 6.12 -5.24 8.47
N ASN A 40 5.23 -5.72 7.61
CA ASN A 40 5.58 -6.60 6.51
C ASN A 40 5.98 -5.79 5.27
N LEU A 41 7.25 -5.87 4.87
CA LEU A 41 7.71 -5.40 3.56
C LEU A 41 7.51 -6.55 2.57
N CYS A 42 6.32 -6.62 1.96
CA CYS A 42 5.89 -7.77 1.18
C CYS A 42 6.64 -7.98 -0.15
N GLY A 43 7.39 -6.98 -0.63
CA GLY A 43 8.13 -7.07 -1.88
C GLY A 43 9.01 -5.85 -2.15
N HIS A 44 9.87 -5.96 -3.16
CA HIS A 44 10.75 -4.87 -3.62
C HIS A 44 10.25 -4.24 -4.92
N GLY A 45 10.55 -2.97 -5.15
CA GLY A 45 10.05 -2.20 -6.29
C GLY A 45 10.87 -2.27 -7.58
N HIS A 46 11.91 -3.14 -7.65
CA HIS A 46 12.82 -3.17 -8.81
C HIS A 46 12.12 -3.44 -10.14
N PHE A 47 11.03 -4.21 -10.14
CA PHE A 47 10.25 -4.51 -11.34
C PHE A 47 9.01 -3.60 -11.50
N ASP A 48 8.77 -2.71 -10.53
CA ASP A 48 7.62 -1.81 -10.49
C ASP A 48 8.02 -0.35 -10.80
N MET A 49 9.20 -0.15 -11.40
CA MET A 49 9.73 1.18 -11.70
C MET A 49 8.82 2.00 -12.60
N GLN A 50 8.03 1.34 -13.46
CA GLN A 50 7.02 2.01 -14.27
C GLN A 50 5.93 2.63 -13.40
N ALA A 51 5.39 1.90 -12.42
CA ALA A 51 4.38 2.42 -11.50
C ALA A 51 4.90 3.63 -10.71
N TYR A 52 6.16 3.59 -10.27
CA TYR A 52 6.80 4.75 -9.64
C TYR A 52 6.94 5.93 -10.60
N THR A 53 7.35 5.68 -11.84
CA THR A 53 7.49 6.72 -12.87
C THR A 53 6.15 7.39 -13.15
N ASP A 54 5.08 6.61 -13.32
CA ASP A 54 3.73 7.13 -13.56
C ASP A 54 3.19 7.93 -12.38
N TYR A 55 3.45 7.48 -11.14
CA TYR A 55 3.13 8.25 -9.95
C TYR A 55 3.83 9.61 -9.93
N PHE A 56 5.15 9.64 -10.16
CA PHE A 56 5.91 10.89 -10.12
C PHE A 56 5.62 11.82 -11.31
N ALA A 57 5.24 11.26 -12.46
CA ALA A 57 4.81 12.02 -13.63
C ALA A 57 3.37 12.55 -13.51
N GLY A 58 2.60 12.09 -12.51
CA GLY A 58 1.18 12.44 -12.36
C GLY A 58 0.28 11.75 -13.39
N ASN A 59 0.70 10.62 -13.94
CA ASN A 59 -0.02 9.85 -14.96
C ASN A 59 -1.04 8.88 -14.38
N LEU A 60 -1.06 8.67 -13.05
CA LEU A 60 -2.01 7.77 -12.43
C LEU A 60 -3.43 8.34 -12.52
N GLU A 61 -4.34 7.50 -13.00
CA GLU A 61 -5.75 7.81 -13.14
C GLU A 61 -6.55 6.95 -12.17
N ASP A 62 -7.40 7.58 -11.37
CA ASP A 62 -8.38 6.87 -10.55
C ASP A 62 -9.59 6.51 -11.42
N ARG A 63 -9.67 5.25 -11.81
CA ARG A 63 -10.70 4.78 -12.73
C ARG A 63 -11.93 4.36 -11.94
N ASN A 64 -13.04 5.04 -12.22
CA ASN A 64 -14.34 4.57 -11.78
C ASN A 64 -14.67 3.25 -12.51
N TYR A 65 -15.28 2.32 -11.77
CA TYR A 65 -15.81 1.09 -12.31
C TYR A 65 -17.35 1.12 -12.26
N ASP A 66 -17.99 0.32 -13.12
CA ASP A 66 -19.44 0.17 -13.09
C ASP A 66 -19.87 -0.71 -11.92
N GLU A 67 -20.66 -0.15 -11.00
CA GLU A 67 -21.21 -0.87 -9.86
C GLU A 67 -22.09 -2.06 -10.28
N GLN A 68 -22.77 -1.96 -11.43
CA GLN A 68 -23.64 -3.02 -11.95
C GLN A 68 -22.82 -4.22 -12.42
N GLU A 69 -21.73 -3.97 -13.15
CA GLU A 69 -20.79 -5.02 -13.58
C GLU A 69 -20.11 -5.67 -12.37
N LEU A 70 -19.69 -4.87 -11.38
CA LEU A 70 -19.12 -5.40 -10.13
C LEU A 70 -20.12 -6.31 -9.39
N ALA A 71 -21.36 -5.87 -9.22
CA ALA A 71 -22.39 -6.65 -8.56
C ALA A 71 -22.67 -7.97 -9.29
N MET A 72 -22.71 -7.94 -10.63
CA MET A 72 -22.88 -9.13 -11.45
C MET A 72 -21.71 -10.12 -11.27
N ALA A 73 -20.47 -9.63 -11.29
CA ALA A 73 -19.28 -10.46 -11.09
C ALA A 73 -19.26 -11.10 -9.69
N LEU A 74 -19.61 -10.34 -8.65
CA LEU A 74 -19.68 -10.82 -7.28
C LEU A 74 -20.78 -11.88 -7.08
N ALA A 75 -21.92 -11.73 -7.75
CA ALA A 75 -23.01 -12.71 -7.69
C ALA A 75 -22.64 -14.08 -8.29
N GLY A 76 -21.63 -14.13 -9.17
CA GLY A 76 -21.12 -15.37 -9.76
C GLY A 76 -20.10 -16.12 -8.90
N LEU A 77 -19.64 -15.54 -7.78
CA LEU A 77 -18.68 -16.21 -6.91
C LEU A 77 -19.33 -17.38 -6.16
N PRO A 78 -18.61 -18.50 -5.99
CA PRO A 78 -19.14 -19.64 -5.23
C PRO A 78 -19.36 -19.26 -3.77
N SER A 79 -20.48 -19.72 -3.19
CA SER A 79 -20.70 -19.61 -1.76
C SER A 79 -19.71 -20.51 -1.02
N VAL A 80 -18.91 -19.92 -0.14
CA VAL A 80 -17.98 -20.64 0.72
C VAL A 80 -18.63 -20.77 2.09
N ALA A 81 -18.70 -22.00 2.64
CA ALA A 81 -19.18 -22.20 3.99
C ALA A 81 -18.23 -21.52 4.99
N ALA A 82 -18.80 -20.78 5.94
CA ALA A 82 -18.08 -20.09 7.01
C ALA A 82 -17.51 -21.06 8.05
#